data_AF-A0A672KRD4-F1
#
_entry.id   AF-A0A672KRD4-F1
#
_cell.length_a   1.000
_cell.length_b   1.000
_cell.length_c   1.000
_cell.angle_alpha   90.00
_cell.angle_beta   90.00
_cell.angle_gamma   90.00
#
_symmetry.space_group_name_H-M   'P 1'
#
loop_
_entity.id
_entity.type
_entity.pdbx_description
1 polymer ?
#
loop_
_entity_poly.entity_id
_entity_poly.type
_entity_poly.pdbx_seq_one_letter_code
_entity_poly.pdbx_strand_id
1 'polypeptide(L)'
;MSDISTIYKISIIVFALFFCVSGSGCPVLECWFVQEKPGHGGGFSVLMSQEKSLMFIRTEAFSEESRSSSSCRHHYYKVYYPAGLFCSAALNPHKGSVNKPKCEINPFMPHTSMVRWASALTDSAQSPVYLQADWFSVAAQGLDEQLTLSNIMRAPSASKELKVILSVSSKTPVVRSRLGEAVLLDCGFWVDPSSPVHGSGFSVEWRYQFRGEGRLVLAYDGKNDRFAETSETGADIDIPGLYETGNASLILEEAQVRHSGTYICTVYLPHLLAQVAPSSLSTVCVIINFSYMRLVLAAVWSCGDVTCVAKHEGGTRRAAAALSVSAPSIEDSMAMVAVALVLYGTIKFLSWTFSSSGKSHFMSSNVLIL
;
A
#
# COMPACT_ATOMS: atom_id res chain seq x y z
N MET A 1 3.03 53.58 32.88
CA MET A 1 2.25 53.42 31.63
C MET A 1 3.10 53.02 30.41
N SER A 2 4.41 52.79 30.55
CA SER A 2 5.33 52.38 29.48
C SER A 2 5.43 50.86 29.30
N ASP A 3 5.28 50.08 30.37
CA ASP A 3 5.63 48.64 30.36
C ASP A 3 4.56 47.75 29.71
N ILE A 4 3.31 48.19 29.67
CA ILE A 4 2.21 47.45 29.03
C ILE A 4 2.35 47.50 27.49
N SER A 5 2.90 48.59 26.95
CA SER A 5 3.10 48.77 25.50
C SER A 5 4.22 47.89 24.96
N THR A 6 5.30 47.70 25.74
CA THR A 6 6.41 46.82 25.38
C THR A 6 6.01 45.35 25.40
N ILE A 7 5.22 44.91 26.38
CA ILE A 7 4.72 43.52 26.44
C ILE A 7 3.80 43.20 25.26
N TYR A 8 2.93 44.14 24.87
CA TYR A 8 2.05 43.96 23.71
C TYR A 8 2.82 43.94 22.39
N LYS A 9 3.85 44.79 22.24
CA LYS A 9 4.73 44.79 21.06
C LYS A 9 5.55 43.51 20.95
N ILE A 10 6.09 43.02 22.07
CA ILE A 10 6.83 41.75 22.11
C ILE A 10 5.88 40.58 21.82
N SER A 11 4.66 40.56 22.36
CA SER A 11 3.65 39.56 22.02
C SER A 11 3.29 39.58 20.54
N ILE A 12 3.10 40.75 19.92
CA ILE A 12 2.82 40.86 18.49
C ILE A 12 4.01 40.40 17.64
N ILE A 13 5.25 40.70 18.04
CA ILE A 13 6.45 40.24 17.33
C ILE A 13 6.63 38.73 17.49
N VAL A 14 6.38 38.17 18.67
CA VAL A 14 6.41 36.72 18.91
C VAL A 14 5.30 36.02 18.14
N PHE A 15 4.08 36.58 18.11
CA PHE A 15 2.97 36.06 17.32
C PHE A 15 3.26 36.16 15.82
N ALA A 16 3.78 37.29 15.34
CA ALA A 16 4.18 37.46 13.94
C ALA A 16 5.34 36.53 13.55
N LEU A 17 6.31 36.28 14.44
CA LEU A 17 7.37 35.30 14.22
C LEU A 17 6.84 33.86 14.27
N PHE A 18 5.86 33.55 15.11
CA PHE A 18 5.19 32.25 15.14
C PHE A 18 4.40 31.99 13.85
N PHE A 19 3.71 33.01 13.32
CA PHE A 19 2.94 32.91 12.07
C PHE A 19 3.83 33.03 10.81
N CYS A 20 4.95 33.77 10.84
CA CYS A 20 5.91 33.84 9.74
C CYS A 20 6.82 32.60 9.63
N VAL A 21 6.86 31.73 10.64
CA VAL A 21 7.61 30.45 10.58
C VAL A 21 6.78 29.31 9.97
N SER A 22 5.50 29.53 9.64
CA SER A 22 4.66 28.56 8.91
C SER A 22 4.59 28.81 7.40
N GLY A 23 5.57 29.49 6.81
CA GLY A 23 5.79 29.50 5.37
C GLY A 23 6.42 28.20 4.87
N SER A 24 5.88 27.03 5.23
CA SER A 24 6.36 25.74 4.70
C SER A 24 5.80 25.56 3.29
N GLY A 25 6.53 26.03 2.28
CA GLY A 25 6.19 25.75 0.88
C GLY A 25 6.04 24.24 0.63
N CYS A 26 5.09 23.87 -0.23
CA CYS A 26 4.88 22.49 -0.63
C CYS A 26 6.17 21.87 -1.21
N PRO A 27 6.42 20.56 -0.99
CA PRO A 27 7.61 19.91 -1.52
C PRO A 27 7.58 19.90 -3.05
N VAL A 28 8.77 19.90 -3.66
CA VAL A 28 8.91 19.51 -5.07
C VAL A 28 9.02 17.99 -5.11
N LEU A 29 8.08 17.34 -5.80
CA LEU A 29 8.11 15.88 -5.93
C LEU A 29 8.93 15.47 -7.15
N GLU A 30 9.86 14.54 -6.93
CA GLU A 30 10.58 13.85 -7.99
C GLU A 30 9.74 12.64 -8.43
N CYS A 31 9.24 12.67 -9.66
CA CYS A 31 8.34 11.66 -10.19
C CYS A 31 8.93 11.02 -11.43
N TRP A 32 8.56 9.77 -11.69
CA TRP A 32 8.87 9.10 -12.95
C TRP A 32 7.69 9.22 -13.90
N PHE A 33 7.90 9.86 -15.05
CA PHE A 33 6.95 9.86 -16.15
C PHE A 33 7.13 8.57 -16.94
N VAL A 34 6.08 7.74 -16.98
CA VAL A 34 6.09 6.44 -17.64
C VAL A 34 5.15 6.49 -18.84
N GLN A 35 5.66 6.10 -20.00
CA GLN A 35 4.88 6.08 -21.23
C GLN A 35 5.24 4.87 -22.10
N GLU A 36 4.23 4.27 -22.73
CA GLU A 36 4.43 3.27 -23.77
C GLU A 36 5.04 3.90 -25.02
N LYS A 37 6.19 3.36 -25.49
CA LYS A 37 6.74 3.77 -26.78
C LYS A 37 5.97 3.06 -27.90
N PRO A 38 5.51 3.79 -28.93
CA PRO A 38 4.98 3.16 -30.12
C PRO A 38 6.09 2.32 -30.79
N GLY A 39 5.89 1.00 -30.81
CA GLY A 39 6.80 0.07 -31.46
C GLY A 39 6.86 0.33 -32.97
N HIS A 40 8.06 0.53 -33.50
CA HIS A 40 8.31 0.70 -34.95
C HIS A 40 8.46 -0.62 -35.71
N GLY A 41 7.95 -1.72 -35.16
CA GLY A 41 7.99 -3.05 -35.78
C GLY A 41 7.09 -4.01 -35.03
N GLY A 42 6.37 -4.87 -35.77
CA GLY A 42 5.31 -5.77 -35.29
C GLY A 42 5.77 -6.88 -34.33
N GLY A 43 6.35 -6.51 -33.18
CA GLY A 43 6.64 -7.39 -32.05
C GLY A 43 5.74 -7.06 -30.85
N PHE A 44 5.26 -8.09 -30.16
CA PHE A 44 4.29 -8.01 -29.06
C PHE A 44 4.81 -7.41 -27.74
N SER A 45 6.07 -6.95 -27.66
CA SER A 45 6.60 -6.29 -26.46
C SER A 45 6.52 -4.78 -26.58
N VAL A 46 5.56 -4.18 -25.87
CA VAL A 46 5.46 -2.72 -25.70
C VAL A 46 6.67 -2.25 -24.91
N LEU A 47 7.54 -1.47 -25.54
CA LEU A 47 8.72 -0.90 -24.88
C LEU A 47 8.27 0.27 -24.00
N MET A 48 8.47 0.18 -22.68
CA MET A 48 8.17 1.28 -21.77
C MET A 48 9.32 2.30 -21.74
N SER A 49 9.01 3.59 -21.83
CA SER A 49 9.93 4.69 -21.53
C SER A 49 9.69 5.18 -20.12
N GLN A 50 10.76 5.44 -19.39
CA GLN A 50 10.70 6.07 -18.08
C GLN A 50 11.61 7.31 -18.09
N GLU A 51 11.03 8.46 -17.78
CA GLU A 51 11.71 9.76 -17.80
C GLU A 51 11.58 10.44 -16.44
N LYS A 52 12.66 11.06 -15.98
CA LYS A 52 12.62 11.83 -14.72
C LYS A 52 11.83 13.11 -14.93
N SER A 53 10.90 13.36 -14.01
CA SER A 53 10.04 14.53 -14.03
C SER A 53 9.95 15.20 -12.66
N LEU A 54 9.76 16.52 -12.65
CA LEU A 54 9.59 17.30 -11.42
C LEU A 54 8.18 17.86 -11.33
N MET A 55 7.54 17.71 -10.18
CA MET A 55 6.21 18.21 -9.91
C MET A 55 6.26 19.34 -8.88
N PHE A 56 5.91 20.55 -9.31
CA PHE A 56 5.84 21.75 -8.47
C PHE A 56 4.41 21.96 -8.01
N ILE A 57 4.13 21.70 -6.74
CA ILE A 57 2.77 21.78 -6.18
C ILE A 57 2.48 23.21 -5.71
N ARG A 58 1.27 23.69 -5.99
CA ARG A 58 0.71 24.95 -5.50
C ARG A 58 -0.70 24.73 -4.97
N THR A 59 -0.99 25.32 -3.81
CA THR A 59 -2.34 25.38 -3.22
C THR A 59 -3.11 26.62 -3.67
N GLU A 60 -2.40 27.66 -4.10
CA GLU A 60 -2.96 28.90 -4.64
C GLU A 60 -3.02 28.87 -6.16
N ALA A 61 -4.02 29.57 -6.73
CA ALA A 61 -4.23 29.62 -8.16
C ALA A 61 -3.00 30.19 -8.89
N PHE A 62 -2.81 29.76 -10.13
CA PHE A 62 -1.71 30.28 -10.95
C PHE A 62 -1.90 31.78 -11.19
N SER A 63 -0.99 32.60 -10.66
CA SER A 63 -0.85 34.00 -11.06
C SER A 63 0.00 34.11 -12.34
N GLU A 64 -0.37 35.01 -13.24
CA GLU A 64 0.34 35.24 -14.51
C GLU A 64 1.80 35.69 -14.35
N GLU A 65 2.21 36.11 -13.15
CA GLU A 65 3.53 36.71 -12.89
C GLU A 65 4.67 35.73 -12.62
N SER A 66 4.43 34.41 -12.57
CA SER A 66 5.52 33.43 -12.45
C SER A 66 6.08 32.97 -13.81
N ARG A 67 6.48 33.95 -14.64
CA ARG A 67 7.34 33.70 -15.82
C ARG A 67 8.81 33.83 -15.44
N SER A 68 9.57 32.82 -15.88
CA SER A 68 11.02 32.60 -15.76
C SER A 68 11.46 32.02 -14.40
N SER A 69 12.39 31.05 -14.33
CA SER A 69 13.54 30.79 -15.20
C SER A 69 13.45 29.55 -16.06
N SER A 70 13.69 29.76 -17.36
CA SER A 70 14.14 28.75 -18.31
C SER A 70 15.52 28.22 -17.91
N SER A 71 15.62 26.93 -17.61
CA SER A 71 16.69 26.05 -18.09
C SER A 71 16.37 24.61 -17.66
N CYS A 72 16.58 23.69 -18.59
CA CYS A 72 16.94 22.27 -18.40
C CYS A 72 16.01 21.28 -19.10
N ARG A 73 16.70 20.33 -19.75
CA ARG A 73 16.30 19.15 -20.52
C ARG A 73 15.36 18.15 -19.80
N HIS A 74 14.71 18.55 -18.71
CA HIS A 74 13.92 17.67 -17.84
C HIS A 74 12.43 17.99 -17.94
N HIS A 75 11.62 16.93 -17.90
CA HIS A 75 10.17 17.02 -17.88
C HIS A 75 9.71 17.64 -16.57
N TYR A 76 8.80 18.60 -16.60
CA TYR A 76 8.29 19.21 -15.35
C TYR A 76 6.84 19.64 -15.50
N TYR A 77 6.15 19.63 -14.37
CA TYR A 77 4.74 19.97 -14.25
C TYR A 77 4.52 20.93 -13.09
N LYS A 78 3.71 21.97 -13.30
CA LYS A 78 3.17 22.82 -12.25
C LYS A 78 1.78 22.31 -11.92
N VAL A 79 1.55 21.89 -10.68
CA VAL A 79 0.29 21.25 -10.26
C VAL A 79 -0.46 22.16 -9.31
N TYR A 80 -1.69 22.51 -9.65
CA TYR A 80 -2.63 23.17 -8.76
C TYR A 80 -3.47 22.15 -8.02
N TYR A 81 -3.38 22.18 -6.68
CA TYR A 81 -4.13 21.32 -5.80
C TYR A 81 -4.55 22.06 -4.50
N PRO A 82 -5.78 22.61 -4.45
CA PRO A 82 -6.22 23.41 -3.32
C PRO A 82 -6.44 22.59 -2.04
N ALA A 83 -6.74 21.29 -2.14
CA ALA A 83 -6.92 20.43 -0.97
C ALA A 83 -5.60 20.15 -0.21
N GLY A 84 -4.45 20.44 -0.80
CA GLY A 84 -3.16 20.54 -0.09
C GLY A 84 -2.56 19.22 0.43
N LEU A 85 -3.16 18.06 0.19
CA LEU A 85 -2.65 16.77 0.69
C LEU A 85 -1.25 16.39 0.13
N PHE A 86 -0.90 16.89 -1.06
CA PHE A 86 0.46 16.79 -1.60
C PHE A 86 1.51 17.56 -0.77
N CYS A 87 1.08 18.52 0.05
CA CYS A 87 1.93 19.32 0.92
C CYS A 87 2.06 18.71 2.32
N SER A 88 1.57 17.49 2.52
CA SER A 88 1.72 16.75 3.77
C SER A 88 3.19 16.48 4.09
N ALA A 89 3.51 16.41 5.39
CA ALA A 89 4.86 16.11 5.86
C ALA A 89 5.38 14.75 5.36
N ALA A 90 4.48 13.76 5.15
CA ALA A 90 4.83 12.44 4.62
C ALA A 90 5.44 12.48 3.21
N LEU A 91 5.14 13.52 2.43
CA LEU A 91 5.66 13.74 1.08
C LEU A 91 6.78 14.79 1.04
N ASN A 92 7.17 15.34 2.18
CA ASN A 92 8.20 16.37 2.30
C ASN A 92 9.42 15.83 3.06
N PRO A 93 10.33 15.09 2.39
CA PRO A 93 11.53 14.57 3.02
C PRO A 93 12.43 15.72 3.52
N HIS A 94 13.10 15.50 4.65
CA HIS A 94 14.15 16.42 5.12
C HIS A 94 15.22 16.62 4.05
N LYS A 95 15.74 17.85 3.92
CA LYS A 95 16.79 18.16 2.94
C LYS A 95 18.00 17.24 3.15
N GLY A 96 18.41 16.54 2.10
CA GLY A 96 19.50 15.57 2.14
C GLY A 96 19.09 14.15 2.53
N SER A 97 17.79 13.88 2.76
CA SER A 97 17.30 12.52 2.97
C SER A 97 17.59 11.64 1.75
N VAL A 98 18.14 10.45 2.01
CA VAL A 98 18.36 9.42 0.99
C VAL A 98 17.03 8.78 0.57
N ASN A 99 16.12 8.60 1.54
CA ASN A 99 14.78 8.09 1.28
C ASN A 99 13.90 9.23 0.79
N LYS A 100 13.33 9.03 -0.40
CA LYS A 100 12.41 9.97 -1.05
C LYS A 100 11.04 9.30 -1.22
N PRO A 101 9.94 10.08 -1.21
CA PRO A 101 8.64 9.54 -1.57
C PRO A 101 8.68 8.98 -3.00
N LYS A 102 7.93 7.90 -3.23
CA LYS A 102 7.77 7.33 -4.56
C LYS A 102 6.70 8.13 -5.30
N CYS A 103 6.95 8.47 -6.55
CA CYS A 103 5.97 9.16 -7.38
C CYS A 103 6.07 8.68 -8.83
N GLU A 104 4.93 8.37 -9.42
CA GLU A 104 4.80 7.92 -10.80
C GLU A 104 3.67 8.69 -11.50
N ILE A 105 3.94 9.13 -12.72
CA ILE A 105 3.01 9.86 -13.58
C ILE A 105 2.81 9.03 -14.84
N ASN A 106 1.57 8.70 -15.14
CA ASN A 106 1.18 7.98 -16.35
C ASN A 106 0.17 8.81 -17.15
N PRO A 107 0.21 8.81 -18.49
CA PRO A 107 -0.92 9.26 -19.30
C PRO A 107 -2.19 8.52 -18.88
N PHE A 108 -3.30 9.24 -18.75
CA PHE A 108 -4.60 8.68 -18.43
C PHE A 108 -5.55 8.88 -19.60
N MET A 109 -6.32 7.84 -19.95
CA MET A 109 -7.35 7.94 -20.97
C MET A 109 -8.72 7.83 -20.29
N PRO A 110 -9.49 8.93 -20.19
CA PRO A 110 -10.85 8.89 -19.67
C PRO A 110 -11.72 7.90 -20.45
N HIS A 111 -12.45 7.06 -19.74
CA HIS A 111 -13.31 6.04 -20.34
C HIS A 111 -14.49 5.73 -19.41
N THR A 112 -15.60 5.28 -20.00
CA THR A 112 -16.78 4.84 -19.25
C THR A 112 -16.44 3.61 -18.41
N SER A 113 -16.91 3.59 -17.16
CA SER A 113 -16.70 2.43 -16.29
C SER A 113 -17.55 1.24 -16.74
N MET A 114 -16.98 0.04 -16.69
CA MET A 114 -17.67 -1.21 -17.09
C MET A 114 -18.43 -1.87 -15.94
N VAL A 115 -18.30 -1.35 -14.71
CA VAL A 115 -18.92 -1.94 -13.53
C VAL A 115 -20.34 -1.42 -13.32
N ARG A 116 -21.24 -2.30 -12.85
CA ARG A 116 -22.68 -1.99 -12.75
C ARG A 116 -22.98 -0.85 -11.78
N TRP A 117 -22.28 -0.78 -10.64
CA TRP A 117 -22.47 0.27 -9.62
C TRP A 117 -21.99 1.66 -10.05
N ALA A 118 -21.21 1.76 -11.13
CA ALA A 118 -20.78 3.04 -11.72
C ALA A 118 -21.49 3.36 -13.05
N SER A 119 -22.35 2.45 -13.54
CA SER A 119 -23.02 2.61 -14.85
C SER A 119 -23.85 3.89 -14.93
N ALA A 120 -24.52 4.26 -13.83
CA ALA A 120 -25.35 5.45 -13.75
C ALA A 120 -24.53 6.76 -13.84
N LEU A 121 -23.20 6.72 -13.66
CA LEU A 121 -22.37 7.92 -13.80
C LEU A 121 -22.22 8.35 -15.26
N THR A 122 -22.49 7.46 -16.22
CA THR A 122 -22.33 7.72 -17.66
C THR A 122 -23.54 7.23 -18.44
N ASP A 123 -24.67 7.94 -18.31
CA ASP A 123 -25.92 7.62 -19.01
C ASP A 123 -25.92 8.12 -20.47
N SER A 124 -25.01 9.05 -20.82
CA SER A 124 -24.88 9.59 -22.18
C SER A 124 -24.04 8.68 -23.07
N ALA A 125 -24.52 8.42 -24.28
CA ALA A 125 -23.78 7.70 -25.32
C ALA A 125 -22.63 8.54 -25.94
N GLN A 126 -22.53 9.83 -25.59
CA GLN A 126 -21.51 10.74 -26.13
C GLN A 126 -20.51 11.16 -25.06
N SER A 127 -19.23 11.17 -25.44
CA SER A 127 -18.14 11.68 -24.60
C SER A 127 -18.26 13.19 -24.39
N PRO A 128 -18.31 13.68 -23.13
CA PRO A 128 -18.37 15.11 -22.84
C PRO A 128 -17.18 15.90 -23.38
N VAL A 129 -17.42 17.11 -23.89
CA VAL A 129 -16.37 18.02 -24.41
C VAL A 129 -15.29 18.32 -23.36
N TYR A 130 -15.65 18.35 -22.08
CA TYR A 130 -14.70 18.57 -20.98
C TYR A 130 -13.53 17.57 -20.95
N LEU A 131 -13.74 16.36 -21.48
CA LEU A 131 -12.72 15.32 -21.58
C LEU A 131 -11.67 15.59 -22.66
N GLN A 132 -11.90 16.54 -23.58
CA GLN A 132 -10.95 16.95 -24.62
C GLN A 132 -9.82 17.78 -24.01
N ALA A 133 -8.88 17.09 -23.37
CA ALA A 133 -7.73 17.65 -22.66
C ALA A 133 -6.66 16.57 -22.51
N ASP A 134 -5.47 16.96 -22.08
CA ASP A 134 -4.45 15.99 -21.68
C ASP A 134 -4.74 15.56 -20.23
N TRP A 135 -4.75 14.24 -20.00
CA TRP A 135 -5.05 13.67 -18.69
C TRP A 135 -3.89 12.82 -18.19
N PHE A 136 -3.66 12.89 -16.89
CA PHE A 136 -2.58 12.18 -16.22
C PHE A 136 -3.10 11.51 -14.96
N SER A 137 -2.64 10.30 -14.70
CA SER A 137 -2.77 9.63 -13.41
C SER A 137 -1.47 9.75 -12.65
N VAL A 138 -1.55 10.14 -11.39
CA VAL A 138 -0.38 10.35 -10.52
C VAL A 138 -0.55 9.52 -9.26
N ALA A 139 0.33 8.54 -9.09
CA ALA A 139 0.44 7.75 -7.88
C ALA A 139 1.62 8.27 -7.05
N ALA A 140 1.38 8.61 -5.79
CA ALA A 140 2.42 9.03 -4.87
C ALA A 140 2.33 8.23 -3.56
N GLN A 141 3.48 7.82 -3.04
CA GLN A 141 3.59 7.12 -1.76
C GLN A 141 4.60 7.88 -0.90
N GLY A 142 4.14 8.35 0.26
CA GLY A 142 4.93 9.03 1.27
C GLY A 142 5.99 8.13 1.90
N LEU A 143 6.89 8.76 2.66
CA LEU A 143 7.89 8.07 3.46
C LEU A 143 7.22 7.13 4.46
N ASP A 144 7.86 5.99 4.70
CA ASP A 144 7.37 4.92 5.59
C ASP A 144 5.93 4.50 5.33
N GLU A 145 5.44 4.78 4.12
CA GLU A 145 4.09 4.47 3.69
C GLU A 145 3.05 5.09 4.64
N GLN A 146 3.31 6.30 5.12
CA GLN A 146 2.34 6.99 5.97
C GLN A 146 1.17 7.60 5.16
N LEU A 147 1.33 7.66 3.84
CA LEU A 147 0.34 8.24 2.94
C LEU A 147 0.47 7.62 1.55
N THR A 148 -0.65 7.22 0.96
CA THR A 148 -0.74 6.85 -0.45
C THR A 148 -1.78 7.70 -1.13
N LEU A 149 -1.44 8.24 -2.29
CA LEU A 149 -2.27 9.11 -3.09
C LEU A 149 -2.39 8.57 -4.51
N SER A 150 -3.57 8.67 -5.06
CA SER A 150 -3.87 8.41 -6.47
C SER A 150 -4.71 9.54 -7.00
N ASN A 151 -4.22 10.24 -8.01
CA ASN A 151 -4.82 11.48 -8.48
C ASN A 151 -5.04 11.41 -9.99
N ILE A 152 -6.17 11.94 -10.43
CA ILE A 152 -6.42 12.23 -11.85
C ILE A 152 -6.29 13.74 -12.05
N MET A 153 -5.35 14.11 -12.91
CA MET A 153 -5.02 15.48 -13.24
C MET A 153 -5.38 15.78 -14.68
N ARG A 154 -5.85 17.01 -14.91
CA ARG A 154 -6.20 17.53 -16.23
C ARG A 154 -5.26 18.69 -16.57
N ALA A 155 -4.75 18.71 -17.78
CA ALA A 155 -4.02 19.84 -18.35
C ALA A 155 -4.72 20.29 -19.65
N PRO A 156 -4.84 21.61 -19.90
CA PRO A 156 -5.11 22.09 -21.26
C PRO A 156 -4.08 21.47 -22.23
N SER A 157 -4.49 21.17 -23.45
CA SER A 157 -3.62 20.47 -24.42
C SER A 157 -2.26 21.15 -24.57
N ALA A 158 -1.19 20.36 -24.48
CA ALA A 158 0.20 20.80 -24.52
C ALA A 158 0.63 21.76 -23.39
N SER A 159 -0.14 21.84 -22.30
CA SER A 159 0.22 22.63 -21.11
C SER A 159 1.04 21.81 -20.10
N LYS A 160 1.96 22.49 -19.42
CA LYS A 160 2.67 21.95 -18.24
C LYS A 160 1.96 22.30 -16.93
N GLU A 161 0.83 22.97 -17.01
CA GLU A 161 0.00 23.35 -15.88
C GLU A 161 -1.13 22.35 -15.73
N LEU A 162 -1.04 21.56 -14.66
CA LEU A 162 -1.96 20.49 -14.34
C LEU A 162 -2.85 20.94 -13.20
N LYS A 163 -4.11 20.52 -13.26
CA LYS A 163 -5.10 20.71 -12.22
C LYS A 163 -5.56 19.35 -11.72
N VAL A 164 -5.50 19.13 -10.41
CA VAL A 164 -6.06 17.92 -9.80
C VAL A 164 -7.58 17.97 -9.89
N ILE A 165 -8.20 16.95 -10.48
CA ILE A 165 -9.66 16.83 -10.63
C ILE A 165 -10.24 15.85 -9.62
N LEU A 166 -9.58 14.71 -9.44
CA LEU A 166 -9.93 13.68 -8.46
C LEU A 166 -8.67 13.31 -7.68
N SER A 167 -8.76 13.25 -6.36
CA SER A 167 -7.72 12.74 -5.47
C SER A 167 -8.34 11.66 -4.60
N VAL A 168 -7.71 10.49 -4.54
CA VAL A 168 -8.04 9.41 -3.61
C VAL A 168 -6.81 9.16 -2.76
N SER A 169 -7.02 9.00 -1.47
CA SER A 169 -5.96 8.96 -0.48
C SER A 169 -6.21 7.93 0.61
N SER A 170 -5.13 7.39 1.16
CA SER A 170 -5.16 6.56 2.37
C SER A 170 -3.96 6.90 3.26
N LYS A 171 -4.22 7.18 4.54
CA LYS A 171 -3.23 7.47 5.59
C LYS A 171 -2.80 6.21 6.36
N THR A 172 -3.55 5.12 6.22
CA THR A 172 -3.25 3.85 6.90
C THR A 172 -3.11 2.71 5.88
N PRO A 173 -2.05 2.71 5.05
CA PRO A 173 -1.90 1.68 4.05
C PRO A 173 -1.47 0.33 4.63
N VAL A 174 -1.28 0.20 5.94
CA VAL A 174 -1.14 -1.11 6.62
C VAL A 174 -1.96 -1.05 7.91
N VAL A 175 -2.88 -2.01 8.08
CA VAL A 175 -3.79 -2.06 9.24
C VAL A 175 -3.58 -3.37 9.98
N ARG A 176 -3.34 -3.29 11.29
CA ARG A 176 -3.25 -4.48 12.15
C ARG A 176 -4.45 -4.50 13.08
N SER A 177 -5.14 -5.63 13.13
CA SER A 177 -6.29 -5.82 14.02
C SER A 177 -6.21 -7.17 14.72
N ARG A 178 -6.88 -7.33 15.86
CA ARG A 178 -7.06 -8.65 16.47
C ARG A 178 -8.28 -9.32 15.86
N LEU A 179 -8.31 -10.64 15.94
CA LEU A 179 -9.44 -11.41 15.43
C LEU A 179 -10.71 -11.08 16.24
N GLY A 180 -11.83 -10.86 15.55
CA GLY A 180 -13.11 -10.46 16.14
C GLY A 180 -13.26 -8.96 16.45
N GLU A 181 -12.21 -8.15 16.30
CA GLU A 181 -12.31 -6.70 16.44
C GLU A 181 -12.74 -6.03 15.13
N ALA A 182 -13.42 -4.90 15.22
CA ALA A 182 -13.73 -4.08 14.05
C ALA A 182 -12.45 -3.55 13.38
N VAL A 183 -12.45 -3.46 12.06
CA VAL A 183 -11.34 -2.94 11.26
C VAL A 183 -11.83 -1.76 10.44
N LEU A 184 -11.14 -0.63 10.56
CA LEU A 184 -11.35 0.53 9.70
C LEU A 184 -10.21 0.60 8.68
N LEU A 185 -10.56 0.61 7.39
CA LEU A 185 -9.62 0.82 6.30
C LEU A 185 -9.80 2.24 5.76
N ASP A 186 -8.83 3.11 6.03
CA ASP A 186 -8.88 4.51 5.62
C ASP A 186 -8.88 4.66 4.09
N CYS A 187 -9.91 5.33 3.57
CA CYS A 187 -9.95 5.83 2.21
C CYS A 187 -10.72 7.14 2.18
N GLY A 188 -10.09 8.21 1.71
CA GLY A 188 -10.74 9.50 1.52
C GLY A 188 -10.55 9.98 0.09
N PHE A 189 -11.57 10.62 -0.48
CA PHE A 189 -11.47 11.23 -1.79
C PHE A 189 -11.89 12.70 -1.79
N TRP A 190 -11.38 13.42 -2.77
CA TRP A 190 -11.69 14.81 -3.00
C TRP A 190 -11.89 15.06 -4.50
N VAL A 191 -12.87 15.89 -4.82
CA VAL A 191 -13.21 16.27 -6.20
C VAL A 191 -13.11 17.79 -6.31
N ASP A 192 -12.50 18.28 -7.38
CA ASP A 192 -12.37 19.70 -7.63
C ASP A 192 -13.75 20.39 -7.73
N PRO A 193 -14.11 21.31 -6.81
CA PRO A 193 -15.40 22.00 -6.82
C PRO A 193 -15.67 22.82 -8.08
N SER A 194 -14.62 23.19 -8.81
CA SER A 194 -14.74 23.94 -10.06
C SER A 194 -14.75 23.06 -11.31
N SER A 195 -14.71 21.73 -11.14
CA SER A 195 -14.83 20.78 -12.23
C SER A 195 -16.29 20.48 -12.58
N PRO A 196 -16.66 20.30 -13.86
CA PRO A 196 -18.01 19.92 -14.25
C PRO A 196 -18.50 18.57 -13.68
N VAL A 197 -17.58 17.70 -13.27
CA VAL A 197 -17.93 16.40 -12.66
C VAL A 197 -18.24 16.51 -11.17
N HIS A 198 -17.97 17.65 -10.52
CA HIS A 198 -18.36 17.87 -9.14
C HIS A 198 -19.88 17.88 -9.02
N GLY A 199 -20.43 17.11 -8.08
CA GLY A 199 -21.87 16.96 -7.89
C GLY A 199 -22.60 16.13 -8.97
N SER A 200 -21.89 15.58 -9.97
CA SER A 200 -22.50 14.70 -11.00
C SER A 200 -22.77 13.26 -10.51
N GLY A 201 -22.52 12.99 -9.23
CA GLY A 201 -22.53 11.66 -8.64
C GLY A 201 -21.15 11.02 -8.61
N PHE A 202 -21.00 10.02 -7.74
CA PHE A 202 -19.81 9.21 -7.58
C PHE A 202 -20.20 7.77 -7.26
N SER A 203 -19.25 6.85 -7.39
CA SER A 203 -19.41 5.48 -6.89
C SER A 203 -18.14 5.04 -6.18
N VAL A 204 -18.28 4.25 -5.13
CA VAL A 204 -17.16 3.70 -4.36
C VAL A 204 -17.15 2.19 -4.50
N GLU A 205 -15.96 1.62 -4.64
CA GLU A 205 -15.74 0.18 -4.66
C GLU A 205 -14.59 -0.21 -3.75
N TRP A 206 -14.85 -1.21 -2.90
CA TRP A 206 -13.84 -1.93 -2.16
C TRP A 206 -13.70 -3.35 -2.71
N ARG A 207 -12.49 -3.67 -3.16
CA ARG A 207 -12.12 -5.03 -3.56
C ARG A 207 -11.12 -5.62 -2.60
N TYR A 208 -11.29 -6.90 -2.32
CA TYR A 208 -10.29 -7.73 -1.67
C TYR A 208 -9.52 -8.52 -2.73
N GLN A 209 -8.19 -8.57 -2.62
CA GLN A 209 -7.32 -9.40 -3.45
C GLN A 209 -6.35 -10.21 -2.58
N PHE A 210 -6.25 -11.50 -2.85
CA PHE A 210 -5.25 -12.37 -2.21
C PHE A 210 -4.85 -13.51 -3.13
N ARG A 211 -3.54 -13.66 -3.38
CA ARG A 211 -2.96 -14.73 -4.22
C ARG A 211 -3.64 -14.90 -5.60
N GLY A 212 -4.02 -13.79 -6.23
CA GLY A 212 -4.66 -13.78 -7.55
C GLY A 212 -6.19 -13.97 -7.53
N GLU A 213 -6.79 -14.27 -6.38
CA GLU A 213 -8.24 -14.27 -6.21
C GLU A 213 -8.69 -12.86 -5.78
N GLY A 214 -9.58 -12.25 -6.57
CA GLY A 214 -10.14 -10.94 -6.30
C GLY A 214 -11.66 -11.00 -6.16
N ARG A 215 -12.22 -10.48 -5.07
CA ARG A 215 -13.67 -10.42 -4.84
C ARG A 215 -14.12 -9.01 -4.44
N LEU A 216 -15.34 -8.68 -4.83
CA LEU A 216 -16.00 -7.46 -4.39
C LEU A 216 -16.38 -7.60 -2.92
N VAL A 217 -15.96 -6.65 -2.09
CA VAL A 217 -16.33 -6.58 -0.67
C VAL A 217 -17.58 -5.72 -0.53
N LEU A 218 -17.52 -4.52 -1.07
CA LEU A 218 -18.61 -3.55 -1.03
C LEU A 218 -18.52 -2.65 -2.25
N ALA A 219 -19.66 -2.30 -2.85
CA ALA A 219 -19.74 -1.18 -3.78
C ALA A 219 -20.99 -0.36 -3.51
N TYR A 220 -20.86 0.95 -3.62
CA TYR A 220 -21.91 1.92 -3.36
C TYR A 220 -22.06 2.85 -4.57
N ASP A 221 -23.27 2.91 -5.09
CA ASP A 221 -23.71 3.80 -6.16
C ASP A 221 -24.26 5.07 -5.52
N GLY A 222 -23.40 6.08 -5.37
CA GLY A 222 -23.75 7.34 -4.72
C GLY A 222 -24.66 8.24 -5.55
N LYS A 223 -24.95 7.90 -6.82
CA LYS A 223 -25.94 8.62 -7.64
C LYS A 223 -27.36 8.14 -7.35
N ASN A 224 -27.54 6.84 -7.14
CA ASN A 224 -28.85 6.23 -6.87
C ASN A 224 -29.05 5.83 -5.40
N ASP A 225 -28.07 6.12 -4.54
CA ASP A 225 -28.08 5.79 -3.11
C ASP A 225 -28.40 4.31 -2.86
N ARG A 226 -27.57 3.42 -3.41
CA ARG A 226 -27.74 1.97 -3.28
C ARG A 226 -26.42 1.22 -3.20
N PHE A 227 -26.42 0.14 -2.44
CA PHE A 227 -25.33 -0.84 -2.44
C PHE A 227 -25.48 -1.84 -3.58
N ALA A 228 -24.36 -2.31 -4.12
CA ALA A 228 -24.32 -3.48 -4.97
C ALA A 228 -24.49 -4.77 -4.15
N GLU A 229 -25.10 -5.79 -4.74
CA GLU A 229 -25.18 -7.11 -4.12
C GLU A 229 -23.78 -7.75 -4.03
N THR A 230 -23.37 -8.16 -2.83
CA THR A 230 -22.11 -8.86 -2.59
C THR A 230 -22.34 -10.07 -1.67
N SER A 231 -21.40 -11.03 -1.69
CA SER A 231 -21.42 -12.18 -0.78
C SER A 231 -20.79 -11.88 0.58
N GLU A 232 -20.16 -10.71 0.76
CA GLU A 232 -19.51 -10.36 2.03
C GLU A 232 -20.52 -9.72 2.97
N THR A 233 -20.51 -10.15 4.22
CA THR A 233 -21.42 -9.68 5.27
C THR A 233 -20.62 -8.95 6.35
N GLY A 234 -21.18 -7.90 6.94
CA GLY A 234 -20.51 -7.12 8.00
C GLY A 234 -19.44 -6.18 7.45
N ALA A 235 -19.62 -5.71 6.21
CA ALA A 235 -18.83 -4.67 5.57
C ALA A 235 -19.74 -3.46 5.30
N ASP A 236 -19.33 -2.28 5.74
CA ASP A 236 -20.13 -1.05 5.63
C ASP A 236 -19.26 0.20 5.39
N ILE A 237 -19.89 1.32 5.06
CA ILE A 237 -19.28 2.66 4.93
C ILE A 237 -20.15 3.68 5.66
N ASP A 238 -19.52 4.66 6.30
CA ASP A 238 -20.20 5.83 6.87
C ASP A 238 -20.78 6.74 5.77
N ILE A 239 -22.05 6.53 5.40
CA ILE A 239 -22.74 7.28 4.32
C ILE A 239 -22.78 8.80 4.58
N PRO A 240 -23.13 9.31 5.79
CA PRO A 240 -23.01 10.73 6.09
C PRO A 240 -21.59 11.28 5.84
N GLY A 241 -20.57 10.62 6.39
CA GLY A 241 -19.16 11.02 6.20
C GLY A 241 -18.72 10.97 4.73
N LEU A 242 -19.26 10.03 3.96
CA LEU A 242 -19.00 9.88 2.54
C LEU A 242 -19.46 11.10 1.72
N TYR A 243 -20.65 11.63 2.01
CA TYR A 243 -21.19 12.81 1.31
C TYR A 243 -20.62 14.13 1.84
N GLU A 244 -20.41 14.26 3.15
CA GLU A 244 -19.96 15.51 3.76
C GLU A 244 -18.46 15.77 3.58
N THR A 245 -17.66 14.71 3.70
CA THR A 245 -16.19 14.82 3.77
C THR A 245 -15.46 14.03 2.68
N GLY A 246 -16.18 13.23 1.88
CA GLY A 246 -15.57 12.31 0.93
C GLY A 246 -14.90 11.10 1.62
N ASN A 247 -15.34 10.75 2.83
CA ASN A 247 -14.79 9.61 3.56
C ASN A 247 -15.40 8.29 3.05
N ALA A 248 -14.61 7.54 2.29
CA ALA A 248 -14.97 6.25 1.71
C ALA A 248 -14.37 5.07 2.49
N SER A 249 -14.03 5.26 3.77
CA SER A 249 -13.38 4.24 4.59
C SER A 249 -14.28 3.02 4.79
N LEU A 250 -13.69 1.82 4.64
CA LEU A 250 -14.41 0.56 4.85
C LEU A 250 -14.41 0.20 6.33
N ILE A 251 -15.58 -0.13 6.85
CA ILE A 251 -15.76 -0.70 8.18
C ILE A 251 -16.02 -2.19 8.02
N LEU A 252 -15.15 -3.02 8.57
CA LEU A 252 -15.41 -4.45 8.75
C LEU A 252 -15.79 -4.66 10.22
N GLU A 253 -17.02 -5.09 10.49
CA GLU A 253 -17.53 -5.24 11.87
C GLU A 253 -16.72 -6.24 12.69
N GLU A 254 -16.33 -7.34 12.07
CA GLU A 254 -15.52 -8.39 12.69
C GLU A 254 -14.35 -8.80 11.79
N ALA A 255 -13.12 -8.58 12.28
CA ALA A 255 -11.94 -9.13 11.67
C ALA A 255 -12.01 -10.67 11.69
N GLN A 256 -11.99 -11.29 10.52
CA GLN A 256 -11.96 -12.74 10.37
C GLN A 256 -10.72 -13.17 9.63
N VAL A 257 -10.30 -14.41 9.81
CA VAL A 257 -9.05 -14.88 9.21
C VAL A 257 -9.05 -14.76 7.67
N ARG A 258 -10.24 -14.83 7.05
CA ARG A 258 -10.47 -14.61 5.60
C ARG A 258 -10.32 -13.15 5.14
N HIS A 259 -10.38 -12.19 6.06
CA HIS A 259 -10.18 -10.76 5.80
C HIS A 259 -8.69 -10.38 5.74
N SER A 260 -7.76 -11.31 5.98
CA SER A 260 -6.35 -11.02 5.81
C SER A 260 -5.94 -11.08 4.34
N GLY A 261 -5.59 -9.93 3.77
CA GLY A 261 -5.16 -9.77 2.38
C GLY A 261 -5.10 -8.31 1.96
N THR A 262 -5.06 -8.06 0.65
CA THR A 262 -4.99 -6.73 0.06
C THR A 262 -6.37 -6.15 -0.13
N TYR A 263 -6.57 -4.90 0.30
CA TYR A 263 -7.77 -4.14 -0.02
C TYR A 263 -7.45 -2.99 -0.97
N ILE A 264 -8.36 -2.73 -1.91
CA ILE A 264 -8.25 -1.67 -2.91
C ILE A 264 -9.51 -0.83 -2.83
N CYS A 265 -9.33 0.47 -2.59
CA CYS A 265 -10.38 1.47 -2.68
C CYS A 265 -10.33 2.12 -4.07
N THR A 266 -11.44 2.07 -4.78
CA THR A 266 -11.61 2.73 -6.08
C THR A 266 -12.78 3.70 -6.01
N VAL A 267 -12.55 4.93 -6.45
CA VAL A 267 -13.59 5.94 -6.57
C VAL A 267 -13.80 6.25 -8.05
N TYR A 268 -15.07 6.21 -8.45
CA TYR A 268 -15.52 6.48 -9.80
C TYR A 268 -16.22 7.82 -9.85
N LEU A 269 -15.86 8.62 -10.86
CA LEU A 269 -16.60 9.77 -11.34
C LEU A 269 -16.99 9.52 -12.80
N PRO A 270 -17.85 10.35 -13.41
CA PRO A 270 -18.14 10.24 -14.83
C PRO A 270 -16.86 10.22 -15.68
N HIS A 271 -16.59 9.08 -16.33
CA HIS A 271 -15.42 8.79 -17.16
C HIS A 271 -14.04 8.80 -16.48
N LEU A 272 -13.98 9.00 -15.16
CA LEU A 272 -12.72 9.06 -14.41
C LEU A 272 -12.75 8.01 -13.29
N LEU A 273 -11.59 7.44 -13.01
CA LEU A 273 -11.42 6.57 -11.86
C LEU A 273 -10.06 6.80 -11.26
N ALA A 274 -9.99 6.76 -9.94
CA ALA A 274 -8.74 6.69 -9.21
C ALA A 274 -8.83 5.55 -8.22
N GLN A 275 -7.76 4.77 -8.16
CA GLN A 275 -7.65 3.66 -7.23
C GLN A 275 -6.41 3.86 -6.38
N VAL A 276 -6.57 3.66 -5.08
CA VAL A 276 -5.44 3.50 -4.18
C VAL A 276 -5.31 2.01 -3.94
N ALA A 277 -4.41 1.41 -4.72
CA ALA A 277 -3.78 0.14 -4.43
C ALA A 277 -2.33 0.49 -4.08
N PRO A 278 -1.88 0.26 -2.84
CA PRO A 278 -0.52 0.60 -2.48
C PRO A 278 0.46 -0.31 -3.24
N SER A 279 1.69 0.19 -3.42
CA SER A 279 2.69 -0.29 -4.38
C SER A 279 2.93 -1.80 -4.30
N SER A 280 3.51 -2.39 -5.36
CA SER A 280 3.87 -3.82 -5.48
C SER A 280 4.73 -4.40 -4.34
N LEU A 281 5.09 -3.61 -3.33
CA LEU A 281 5.84 -4.02 -2.15
C LEU A 281 5.14 -3.75 -0.82
N SER A 282 4.05 -2.97 -0.80
CA SER A 282 3.27 -2.81 0.42
C SER A 282 1.82 -2.50 0.14
N THR A 283 1.00 -3.25 0.85
CA THR A 283 -0.39 -3.59 0.61
C THR A 283 -1.22 -3.03 1.76
N VAL A 284 -2.47 -2.55 1.55
CA VAL A 284 -3.46 -2.44 2.65
C VAL A 284 -3.74 -3.84 3.13
N CYS A 285 -2.84 -4.27 3.99
CA CYS A 285 -2.75 -5.61 4.47
C CYS A 285 -3.40 -5.58 5.83
N VAL A 286 -4.56 -6.21 5.92
CA VAL A 286 -5.15 -6.50 7.22
C VAL A 286 -4.35 -7.66 7.82
N ILE A 287 -3.45 -7.34 8.73
CA ILE A 287 -2.70 -8.34 9.49
C ILE A 287 -3.50 -8.64 10.75
N ILE A 288 -3.92 -9.90 10.90
CA ILE A 288 -4.66 -10.35 12.07
C ILE A 288 -3.67 -10.92 13.09
N ASN A 289 -3.58 -10.29 14.26
CA ASN A 289 -2.72 -10.75 15.35
C ASN A 289 -3.35 -11.96 16.08
N PHE A 290 -2.59 -13.05 16.20
CA PHE A 290 -3.06 -14.33 16.75
C PHE A 290 -2.58 -14.62 18.18
N SER A 291 -2.46 -13.60 19.03
CA SER A 291 -1.81 -13.71 20.35
C SER A 291 -2.45 -14.71 21.34
N TYR A 292 -3.65 -15.23 21.06
CA TYR A 292 -4.39 -16.16 21.93
C TYR A 292 -4.99 -17.37 21.18
N MET A 293 -4.34 -17.86 20.12
CA MET A 293 -4.80 -19.11 19.49
C MET A 293 -4.59 -20.32 20.43
N ARG A 294 -5.68 -20.97 20.86
CA ARG A 294 -5.63 -22.40 21.23
C ARG A 294 -5.38 -23.19 19.94
N LEU A 295 -4.10 -23.43 19.63
CA LEU A 295 -3.69 -24.29 18.54
C LEU A 295 -4.12 -25.73 18.84
N VAL A 296 -5.27 -26.14 18.31
CA VAL A 296 -5.60 -27.57 18.21
C VAL A 296 -4.83 -28.10 17.01
N LEU A 297 -3.60 -28.57 17.25
CA LEU A 297 -2.80 -29.29 16.26
C LEU A 297 -3.47 -30.65 15.97
N ALA A 298 -4.33 -30.69 14.96
CA ALA A 298 -4.79 -31.93 14.36
C ALA A 298 -3.91 -32.20 13.13
N ALA A 299 -2.85 -32.99 13.31
CA ALA A 299 -2.06 -33.50 12.19
C ALA A 299 -2.83 -34.67 11.54
N VAL A 300 -3.44 -34.42 10.37
CA VAL A 300 -4.02 -35.50 9.56
C VAL A 300 -2.91 -35.99 8.62
N TRP A 301 -2.44 -37.22 8.86
CA TRP A 301 -1.46 -37.87 8.00
C TRP A 301 -2.17 -38.57 6.84
N SER A 302 -1.94 -38.08 5.63
CA SER A 302 -2.27 -38.78 4.39
C SER A 302 -1.10 -38.62 3.44
N CYS A 303 -0.36 -39.71 3.22
CA CYS A 303 0.59 -39.92 2.13
C CYS A 303 1.33 -38.67 1.61
N GLY A 304 2.32 -38.17 2.38
CA GLY A 304 3.30 -37.18 1.90
C GLY A 304 2.98 -35.69 2.09
N ASP A 305 1.73 -35.34 2.42
CA ASP A 305 1.33 -33.95 2.68
C ASP A 305 1.06 -33.72 4.18
N VAL A 306 1.80 -32.79 4.79
CA VAL A 306 1.48 -32.29 6.13
C VAL A 306 0.52 -31.12 6.00
N THR A 307 -0.70 -31.30 6.50
CA THR A 307 -1.71 -30.25 6.55
C THR A 307 -1.83 -29.71 7.98
N CYS A 308 -1.34 -28.49 8.19
CA CYS A 308 -1.53 -27.73 9.41
C CYS A 308 -2.90 -27.03 9.35
N VAL A 309 -3.81 -27.42 10.24
CA VAL A 309 -5.13 -26.80 10.36
C VAL A 309 -5.17 -25.95 11.64
N ALA A 310 -5.24 -24.64 11.48
CA ALA A 310 -5.48 -23.70 12.57
C ALA A 310 -6.98 -23.39 12.64
N LYS A 311 -7.65 -23.79 13.73
CA LYS A 311 -9.08 -23.59 13.93
C LYS A 311 -9.31 -22.50 15.00
N HIS A 312 -10.09 -21.47 14.64
CA HIS A 312 -10.60 -20.45 15.55
C HIS A 312 -12.12 -20.32 15.40
N GLU A 313 -12.80 -19.73 16.39
CA GLU A 313 -14.23 -19.40 16.31
C GLU A 313 -14.55 -18.46 15.12
N GLY A 314 -13.57 -17.68 14.69
CA GLY A 314 -13.63 -16.73 13.56
C GLY A 314 -13.13 -17.29 12.22
N GLY A 315 -13.01 -18.62 12.11
CA GLY A 315 -12.65 -19.31 10.86
C GLY A 315 -11.51 -20.32 11.00
N THR A 316 -11.35 -21.15 9.96
CA THR A 316 -10.31 -22.19 9.89
C THR A 316 -9.33 -21.86 8.76
N ARG A 317 -8.02 -21.87 9.04
CA ARG A 317 -6.96 -21.84 8.01
C ARG A 317 -6.30 -23.19 7.88
N ARG A 318 -5.95 -23.55 6.65
CA ARG A 318 -5.16 -24.76 6.34
C ARG A 318 -3.89 -24.32 5.62
N ALA A 319 -2.75 -24.84 6.05
CA ALA A 319 -1.49 -24.76 5.34
C ALA A 319 -1.05 -26.19 5.03
N ALA A 320 -0.83 -26.51 3.75
CA ALA A 320 -0.30 -27.80 3.34
C ALA A 320 1.16 -27.61 2.94
N ALA A 321 2.04 -28.48 3.44
CA ALA A 321 3.41 -28.62 2.97
C ALA A 321 3.60 -30.04 2.45
N ALA A 322 3.94 -30.16 1.18
CA ALA A 322 4.43 -31.42 0.63
C ALA A 322 5.82 -31.68 1.21
N LEU A 323 5.96 -32.73 2.02
CA LEU A 323 7.28 -33.20 2.39
C LEU A 323 7.82 -34.01 1.22
N SER A 324 8.55 -33.34 0.32
CA SER A 324 9.47 -34.02 -0.57
C SER A 324 10.62 -34.57 0.28
N VAL A 325 10.42 -35.75 0.88
CA VAL A 325 11.54 -36.54 1.37
C VAL A 325 12.25 -37.06 0.13
N SER A 326 13.22 -36.29 -0.37
CA SER A 326 14.22 -36.85 -1.26
C SER A 326 14.89 -37.97 -0.47
N ALA A 327 14.65 -39.22 -0.88
CA ALA A 327 15.40 -40.35 -0.36
C ALA A 327 16.90 -40.00 -0.48
N PRO A 328 17.72 -40.19 0.57
CA PRO A 328 19.15 -39.93 0.47
C PRO A 328 19.70 -40.75 -0.69
N SER A 329 20.57 -40.14 -1.50
CA SER A 329 21.26 -40.85 -2.57
C SER A 329 21.95 -42.09 -1.99
N ILE A 330 22.00 -43.18 -2.76
CA ILE A 330 22.67 -44.43 -2.35
C ILE A 330 24.13 -44.15 -1.93
N GLU A 331 24.77 -43.11 -2.51
CA GLU A 331 26.10 -42.64 -2.11
C GLU A 331 26.15 -42.05 -0.69
N ASP A 332 25.16 -41.25 -0.28
CA ASP A 332 25.10 -40.68 1.08
C ASP A 332 24.85 -41.77 2.14
N SER A 333 24.11 -42.81 1.76
CA SER A 333 23.84 -43.97 2.61
C SER A 333 25.10 -44.82 2.82
N MET A 334 25.92 -45.00 1.77
CA MET A 334 27.21 -45.68 1.86
C MET A 334 28.22 -44.87 2.68
N ALA A 335 28.23 -43.55 2.54
CA ALA A 335 29.09 -42.67 3.33
C ALA A 335 28.79 -42.75 4.83
N MET A 336 27.50 -42.75 5.21
CA MET A 336 27.11 -42.88 6.62
C MET A 336 27.49 -44.23 7.23
N VAL A 337 27.38 -45.33 6.48
CA VAL A 337 27.81 -46.66 6.94
C VAL A 337 29.34 -46.72 7.08
N ALA A 338 30.09 -46.14 6.14
CA ALA A 338 31.55 -46.09 6.22
C ALA A 338 32.02 -45.29 7.44
N VAL A 339 31.42 -44.13 7.71
CA VAL A 339 31.72 -43.30 8.89
C VAL A 339 31.39 -44.05 10.18
N ALA A 340 30.26 -44.75 10.25
CA ALA A 340 29.88 -45.55 11.40
C ALA A 340 30.85 -46.70 11.67
N LEU A 341 31.32 -47.40 10.63
CA LEU A 341 32.30 -48.47 10.77
C LEU A 341 33.68 -47.95 11.18
N VAL A 342 34.12 -46.80 10.66
CA VAL A 342 35.36 -46.15 11.08
C VAL A 342 35.27 -45.71 12.55
N LEU A 343 34.16 -45.07 12.96
CA LEU A 343 33.93 -44.68 14.36
C LEU A 343 33.88 -45.89 15.29
N TYR A 344 33.21 -46.97 14.90
CA TYR A 344 33.17 -48.18 15.69
C TYR A 344 34.56 -48.83 15.81
N GLY A 345 35.33 -48.85 14.71
CA GLY A 345 36.71 -49.33 14.69
C GLY A 345 37.64 -48.51 15.60
N THR A 346 37.55 -47.18 15.55
CA THR A 346 38.37 -46.30 16.40
C THR A 346 37.97 -46.41 17.87
N ILE A 347 36.67 -46.46 18.19
CA ILE A 347 36.19 -46.68 19.56
C ILE A 347 36.69 -48.03 20.09
N LYS A 348 36.60 -49.11 19.29
CA LYS A 348 37.06 -50.43 19.72
C LYS A 348 38.58 -50.50 19.87
N PHE A 349 39.33 -49.84 18.99
CA PHE A 349 40.79 -49.74 19.08
C PHE A 349 41.21 -48.97 20.33
N LEU A 350 40.59 -47.82 20.60
CA LEU A 350 40.81 -47.05 21.83
C LEU A 350 40.41 -47.86 23.07
N SER A 351 39.27 -48.54 23.05
CA SER A 351 38.87 -49.42 24.16
C SER A 351 39.88 -50.53 24.40
N TRP A 352 40.49 -51.10 23.36
CA TRP A 352 41.49 -52.15 23.50
C TRP A 352 42.84 -51.60 24.01
N THR A 353 43.29 -50.45 23.52
CA THR A 353 44.54 -49.82 23.99
C THR A 353 44.43 -49.33 25.43
N PHE A 354 43.28 -48.80 25.86
CA PHE A 354 43.05 -48.40 27.25
C PHE A 354 42.73 -49.57 28.19
N SER A 355 42.19 -50.69 27.69
CA SER A 355 41.96 -51.89 28.50
C SER A 355 43.19 -52.82 28.61
N SER A 356 44.21 -52.62 27.76
CA SER A 356 45.49 -53.35 27.79
C SER A 356 46.56 -52.67 28.67
N SER A 357 46.36 -51.44 29.10
CA SER A 357 47.34 -50.68 29.90
C SER A 357 46.67 -50.07 31.13
N GLY A 358 46.56 -50.86 32.21
CA GLY A 358 46.06 -50.33 33.48
C GLY A 358 45.44 -51.34 34.46
N LYS A 359 46.14 -52.43 34.78
CA LYS A 359 45.94 -53.12 36.07
C LYS A 359 46.95 -52.57 37.08
N SER A 360 46.56 -51.57 37.88
CA SER A 360 46.98 -51.44 39.28
C SER A 360 46.34 -50.24 40.01
N HIS A 361 45.68 -50.56 41.13
CA HIS A 361 45.48 -49.75 42.35
C HIS A 361 44.55 -48.52 42.38
N PHE A 362 43.29 -48.78 42.74
CA PHE A 362 42.63 -48.37 44.01
C PHE A 362 43.07 -47.04 44.68
N MET A 363 42.22 -45.99 44.63
CA MET A 363 41.57 -45.37 45.82
C MET A 363 40.65 -44.18 45.49
N SER A 364 39.50 -44.17 46.17
CA SER A 364 38.78 -43.04 46.79
C SER A 364 38.08 -41.95 45.95
N SER A 365 36.75 -42.05 46.00
CA SER A 365 35.78 -41.06 46.53
C SER A 365 35.62 -39.66 45.93
N ASN A 366 34.32 -39.36 45.72
CA ASN A 366 33.61 -38.09 45.86
C ASN A 366 33.76 -37.05 44.75
N VAL A 367 32.79 -37.10 43.82
CA VAL A 367 32.33 -35.96 43.03
C VAL A 367 31.21 -35.27 43.79
N LEU A 368 31.39 -33.99 44.06
CA LEU A 368 30.38 -33.03 44.50
C LEU A 368 30.60 -31.74 43.69
N ILE A 369 29.53 -31.21 43.07
CA ILE A 369 29.34 -29.81 42.57
C ILE A 369 30.20 -29.46 41.34
N LEU A 370 29.72 -28.92 40.21
CA LEU A 370 28.62 -27.99 39.88
C LEU A 370 28.17 -28.25 38.43
#